data_AF-A0A0N7YKP6-F1
#
_entry.id   AF-A0A0N7YKP6-F1
#
_cell.length_a   1.000
_cell.length_b   1.000
_cell.length_c   1.000
_cell.angle_alpha   90.00
_cell.angle_beta   90.00
_cell.angle_gamma   90.00
#
_symmetry.space_group_name_H-M   'P 1'
#
loop_
_entity.id
_entity.type
_entity.pdbx_description
1 polymer ?
#
loop_
_entity_poly.entity_id
_entity_poly.type
_entity_poly.pdbx_seq_one_letter_code
_entity_poly.pdbx_strand_id
1 'polypeptide(L)' 'MNTAHRTDSIRVEKGQASEEELAALTAVLLARAAHQPAAAPARPRATAARWRRLERQNGFHGATSWQR' A
#
# COMPACT_ATOMS: atom_id res chain seq x y z
N MET A 1 -6.65 27.34 -6.32
CA MET A 1 -7.92 27.33 -5.57
C MET A 1 -7.89 26.11 -4.67
N ASN A 2 -7.47 26.25 -3.41
CA ASN A 2 -7.28 25.13 -2.48
C ASN A 2 -8.62 24.89 -1.77
N THR A 3 -9.35 23.86 -2.17
CA THR A 3 -10.70 23.57 -1.66
C THR A 3 -10.63 23.05 -0.23
N ALA A 4 -11.54 23.56 0.60
CA ALA A 4 -11.69 23.20 2.00
C ALA A 4 -11.67 21.68 2.19
N HIS A 5 -10.68 21.18 2.95
CA HIS A 5 -10.70 19.82 3.49
C HIS A 5 -11.79 19.75 4.55
N ARG A 6 -13.03 19.49 4.12
CA ARG A 6 -13.96 18.81 5.01
C ARG A 6 -13.33 17.45 5.33
N THR A 7 -13.54 16.99 6.55
CA THR A 7 -12.98 15.77 7.16
C THR A 7 -13.41 14.50 6.43
N ASP A 8 -13.08 14.35 5.16
CA ASP A 8 -13.29 13.12 4.42
C ASP A 8 -12.15 12.15 4.73
N SER A 9 -12.51 10.95 5.19
CA SER A 9 -11.55 9.92 5.58
C SER A 9 -10.77 9.35 4.39
N ILE A 10 -11.25 9.57 3.16
CA ILE A 10 -10.66 9.04 1.92
C ILE A 10 -10.71 10.13 0.84
N ARG A 11 -9.58 10.39 0.17
CA ARG A 11 -9.47 11.34 -0.95
C ARG A 11 -9.29 10.60 -2.27
N VAL A 12 -10.07 10.99 -3.29
CA VAL A 12 -9.99 10.46 -4.66
C VAL A 12 -9.22 11.44 -5.54
N GLU A 13 -8.07 11.03 -6.09
CA GLU A 13 -7.23 11.90 -6.94
C GLU A 13 -7.68 11.97 -8.40
N LYS A 14 -8.32 10.91 -8.91
CA LYS A 14 -8.77 10.81 -10.31
C LYS A 14 -10.06 10.02 -10.40
N GLY A 15 -10.96 10.44 -11.29
CA GLY A 15 -12.27 9.80 -11.47
C GLY A 15 -13.22 10.10 -10.31
N GLN A 16 -14.26 9.29 -10.19
CA GLN A 16 -15.20 9.28 -9.06
C GLN A 16 -15.29 7.84 -8.56
N ALA A 17 -15.37 7.67 -7.24
CA ALA A 17 -15.63 6.36 -6.63
C ALA A 17 -17.13 6.26 -6.33
N SER A 18 -17.71 5.10 -6.63
CA SER A 18 -19.06 4.78 -6.18
C SER A 18 -19.08 4.53 -4.66
N GLU A 19 -20.27 4.65 -4.07
CA GLU A 19 -20.49 4.32 -2.65
C GLU A 19 -20.06 2.87 -2.32
N GLU A 20 -20.31 1.94 -3.24
CA GLU A 20 -19.91 0.53 -3.09
C GLU A 20 -18.40 0.36 -3.04
N GLU A 21 -17.65 1.05 -3.90
CA GLU A 21 -16.19 1.02 -3.91
C GLU A 21 -15.60 1.64 -2.64
N LEU A 22 -16.16 2.74 -2.15
CA LEU A 22 -15.74 3.37 -0.89
C LEU A 22 -16.02 2.47 0.32
N ALA A 23 -17.18 1.82 0.35
CA ALA A 23 -17.53 0.85 1.38
C ALA A 23 -16.58 -0.36 1.37
N ALA A 24 -16.30 -0.92 0.19
CA ALA A 24 -15.36 -2.02 0.02
C ALA A 24 -13.95 -1.65 0.50
N LEU A 25 -13.45 -0.47 0.12
CA LEU A 25 -12.15 0.02 0.57
C LEU A 25 -12.09 0.19 2.09
N THR A 26 -13.14 0.77 2.68
CA THR A 26 -13.25 0.94 4.14
C THR A 26 -13.24 -0.42 4.85
N ALA A 27 -14.00 -1.40 4.36
CA ALA A 27 -14.03 -2.75 4.91
C ALA A 27 -12.65 -3.42 4.89
N VAL A 28 -11.91 -3.29 3.78
CA VAL A 28 -10.54 -3.80 3.67
C VAL A 28 -9.62 -3.12 4.68
N LEU A 29 -9.68 -1.79 4.81
CA LEU A 29 -8.85 -1.05 5.77
C LEU A 29 -9.15 -1.47 7.22
N LEU A 30 -10.42 -1.63 7.59
CA LEU A 30 -10.81 -2.13 8.91
C LEU A 30 -10.33 -3.56 9.16
N ALA A 31 -10.49 -4.46 8.18
CA ALA A 31 -10.00 -5.84 8.29
C ALA A 31 -8.47 -5.88 8.46
N ARG A 32 -7.75 -5.02 7.73
CA ARG A 32 -6.28 -4.89 7.86
C ARG A 32 -5.86 -4.32 9.21
N ALA A 33 -6.59 -3.35 9.74
CA ALA A 33 -6.32 -2.78 11.07
C ALA A 33 -6.60 -3.79 12.20
N ALA A 34 -7.63 -4.63 12.03
CA ALA A 34 -7.96 -5.70 12.97
C ALA A 34 -6.99 -6.89 12.87
N HIS A 35 -6.30 -7.04 11.74
CA HIS A 35 -5.37 -8.14 11.53
C HIS A 35 -4.12 -7.96 12.39
N GLN A 36 -4.02 -8.75 13.46
CA GLN A 36 -2.78 -8.89 14.22
C GLN A 36 -1.89 -9.94 13.53
N PRO A 37 -0.79 -9.53 12.87
CA PRO A 37 0.11 -10.51 12.29
C PRO A 37 0.68 -11.38 13.41
N ALA A 38 0.60 -12.70 13.25
CA ALA A 38 1.36 -13.62 14.09
C ALA A 38 2.83 -13.17 14.09
N ALA A 39 3.48 -13.26 15.25
CA ALA A 39 4.87 -12.84 15.40
C ALA A 39 5.75 -13.60 14.39
N ALA A 40 6.01 -12.97 13.25
CA ALA A 40 6.97 -13.47 12.30
C ALA A 40 8.34 -13.44 12.97
N PRO A 41 9.22 -14.43 12.73
CA PRO A 41 10.58 -14.38 13.25
C PRO A 41 11.19 -13.03 12.88
N ALA A 42 11.76 -12.35 13.88
CA ALA A 42 12.29 -11.01 13.73
C ALA A 42 13.33 -10.99 12.59
N ARG A 43 12.88 -10.64 11.39
CA ARG A 43 13.78 -10.39 10.28
C ARG A 43 14.60 -9.16 10.68
N PRO A 44 15.94 -9.18 10.52
CA PRO A 44 16.75 -8.01 10.84
C PRO A 44 16.14 -6.78 10.18
N ARG A 45 15.69 -5.82 10.99
CA ARG A 45 15.18 -4.54 10.47
C ARG A 45 16.32 -3.95 9.65
N ALA A 46 16.13 -3.85 8.34
CA ALA A 46 17.07 -3.12 7.51
C ALA A 46 17.05 -1.67 8.00
N THR A 47 18.11 -1.26 8.71
CA THR A 47 18.25 0.08 9.31
C THR A 47 18.45 1.18 8.27
N ALA A 48 18.63 0.80 7.00
CA ALA A 48 18.63 1.70 5.87
C ALA A 48 17.72 1.13 4.77
N ALA A 49 17.02 2.03 4.08
CA ALA A 49 16.41 1.70 2.80
C ALA A 49 17.51 1.15 1.89
N ARG A 50 17.36 -0.11 1.44
CA ARG A 50 18.29 -0.77 0.51
C ARG A 50 18.09 -0.19 -0.88
N TRP A 51 18.29 1.10 -1.06
CA TRP A 51 18.38 1.73 -2.37
C TRP A 51 19.46 0.98 -3.12
N ARG A 52 19.05 0.13 -4.06
CA ARG A 52 19.97 -0.60 -4.91
C ARG A 52 20.08 0.19 -6.19
N ARG A 53 21.30 0.28 -6.72
CA ARG A 53 21.52 0.71 -8.10
C ARG A 53 20.77 -0.22 -9.04
N LEU A 54 19.66 0.25 -9.58
CA LEU A 54 18.81 -0.53 -10.46
C LEU A 54 19.55 -0.83 -11.77
N GLU A 55 20.49 0.03 -12.17
CA GLU A 55 21.39 -0.16 -13.32
C GLU A 55 22.37 -1.34 -13.16
N ARG A 56 22.54 -1.88 -11.94
CA ARG A 56 23.39 -3.04 -11.65
C ARG A 56 22.59 -4.32 -11.38
N GLN A 57 21.27 -4.26 -11.44
CA GLN A 57 20.43 -5.45 -11.33
C GLN A 57 19.98 -5.86 -12.73
N ASN A 58 19.97 -7.17 -12.99
CA ASN A 58 19.20 -7.67 -14.12
C ASN A 58 17.74 -7.26 -13.91
N GLY A 59 17.12 -6.75 -14.98
CA GLY A 59 15.79 -6.16 -14.93
C GLY A 59 14.69 -7.19 -14.65
N PHE A 60 13.51 -6.95 -15.21
CA PHE A 60 12.33 -7.80 -15.05
C PHE A 60 12.65 -9.31 -15.10
N HIS A 61 12.40 -10.01 -14.00
CA HIS A 61 12.66 -11.45 -13.83
C HIS A 61 11.45 -12.34 -14.17
N GLY A 62 10.42 -11.79 -14.82
CA GLY A 62 9.21 -12.50 -15.21
C GLY A 62 7.96 -12.07 -14.43
N ALA A 63 6.81 -12.53 -14.92
CA ALA A 63 5.47 -12.10 -14.48
C ALA A 63 5.15 -12.41 -13.01
N THR A 64 5.90 -13.31 -12.36
CA THR A 64 5.68 -13.69 -10.95
C THR A 64 6.63 -13.00 -9.97
N SER A 65 7.43 -12.03 -10.45
CA SER A 65 8.42 -11.33 -9.62
C SER A 65 7.82 -10.45 -8.52
N TRP A 66 6.53 -10.11 -8.61
CA TRP A 66 5.80 -9.30 -7.62
C TRP A 66 5.30 -10.10 -6.42
N GLN A 67 5.29 -11.44 -6.50
CA GLN A 67 4.73 -12.31 -5.46
C GLN A 67 5.76 -12.67 -4.37
N ARG A 68 7.01 -12.23 -4.50
CA ARG A 68 8.13 -12.66 -3.65
C ARG A 68 8.55 -11.61 -2.62
#